data_AF-E5A9G6-F1
#
_entry.id   AF-E5A9G6-F1
#
_cell.length_a   1.000
_cell.length_b   1.000
_cell.length_c   1.000
_cell.angle_alpha   90.00
_cell.angle_beta   90.00
_cell.angle_gamma   90.00
#
_symmetry.space_group_name_H-M   'P 1'
#
loop_
_entity.id
_entity.type
_entity.pdbx_description
1 polymer ?
#
loop_
_entity_poly.entity_id
_entity_poly.type
_entity_poly.pdbx_seq_one_letter_code
_entity_poly.pdbx_strand_id
1 'polypeptide(L)'
;MFPPAQGLRLDIDAISQIFGSISIACWIVVFSPQIIENWKRGSADGLSVVFIVVWLAGDFFNIFGAVLQGVLPTMIILAVYYTLADIVLLLQYAGR
;
A
#
# COMPACT_ATOMS: atom_id res chain seq x y z
N MET A 1 -42.94 -12.92 24.68
CA MET A 1 -41.87 -11.97 24.36
C MET A 1 -40.70 -12.80 23.84
N PHE A 2 -40.50 -12.82 22.52
CA PHE A 2 -39.43 -13.61 21.89
C PHE A 2 -38.13 -12.80 22.03
N PRO A 3 -36.99 -13.39 22.44
CA PRO A 3 -35.73 -12.65 22.47
C PRO A 3 -35.40 -12.17 21.05
N PRO A 4 -34.89 -10.94 20.87
CA PRO A 4 -34.45 -10.51 19.55
C PRO A 4 -33.39 -11.52 19.07
N ALA A 5 -33.61 -12.09 17.90
CA ALA A 5 -32.60 -12.90 17.24
C ALA A 5 -31.34 -12.04 17.18
N GLN A 6 -30.31 -12.44 17.92
CA GLN A 6 -28.99 -11.85 17.89
C GLN A 6 -28.41 -12.20 16.52
N GLY A 7 -28.88 -11.46 15.51
CA GLY A 7 -28.47 -11.61 14.14
C GLY A 7 -26.96 -11.52 14.14
N LEU A 8 -26.34 -12.52 13.55
CA LEU A 8 -24.91 -12.60 13.29
C LEU A 8 -24.51 -11.34 12.50
N ARG A 9 -24.30 -10.22 13.19
CA ARG A 9 -23.60 -9.04 12.69
C ARG A 9 -22.15 -9.47 12.58
N LEU A 10 -21.84 -10.28 11.57
CA LEU A 10 -20.52 -10.25 10.99
C LEU A 10 -20.34 -8.80 10.55
N ASP A 11 -19.75 -8.00 11.43
CA ASP A 11 -19.59 -6.58 11.25
C ASP A 11 -18.91 -6.39 9.90
N ILE A 12 -19.60 -5.72 8.98
CA ILE A 12 -19.08 -5.38 7.66
C ILE A 12 -17.72 -4.69 7.82
N ASP A 13 -17.52 -3.97 8.93
CA ASP A 13 -16.27 -3.37 9.35
C ASP A 13 -15.17 -4.39 9.63
N ALA A 14 -15.47 -5.51 10.31
CA ALA A 14 -14.51 -6.57 10.57
C ALA A 14 -14.08 -7.27 9.28
N ILE A 15 -15.04 -7.53 8.37
CA ILE A 15 -14.75 -8.08 7.05
C ILE A 15 -13.89 -7.10 6.25
N SER A 16 -14.26 -5.82 6.21
CA SER A 16 -13.51 -4.76 5.52
C SER A 16 -12.08 -4.66 6.03
N GLN A 17 -11.85 -4.73 7.34
CA GLN A 17 -10.52 -4.72 7.93
C GLN A 17 -9.68 -5.96 7.56
N ILE A 18 -10.27 -7.15 7.54
CA ILE A 18 -9.57 -8.39 7.16
C ILE A 18 -9.17 -8.36 5.69
N PHE A 19 -10.10 -8.03 4.78
CA PHE A 19 -9.80 -7.93 3.36
C PHE A 19 -8.81 -6.80 3.06
N GLY A 20 -8.93 -5.68 3.78
CA GLY A 20 -7.95 -4.60 3.76
C GLY A 20 -6.56 -5.10 4.13
N SER A 21 -6.40 -5.71 5.30
CA SER A 21 -5.09 -6.23 5.76
C SER A 21 -4.50 -7.32 4.86
N ILE A 22 -5.32 -8.17 4.24
CA ILE A 22 -4.85 -9.12 3.22
C ILE A 22 -4.34 -8.39 1.97
N SER A 23 -5.08 -7.40 1.46
CA SER A 23 -4.65 -6.59 0.31
C SER A 23 -3.30 -5.93 0.57
N ILE A 24 -3.13 -5.38 1.78
CA ILE A 24 -1.89 -4.77 2.24
C ILE A 24 -0.72 -5.77 2.22
N ALA A 25 -0.92 -6.96 2.77
CA ALA A 25 0.11 -8.01 2.80
C ALA A 25 0.53 -8.44 1.38
N CYS A 26 -0.43 -8.61 0.46
CA CYS A 26 -0.15 -8.93 -0.93
C CYS A 26 0.71 -7.85 -1.60
N TRP A 27 0.41 -6.58 -1.36
CA TRP A 27 1.16 -5.46 -1.93
C TRP A 27 2.60 -5.38 -1.41
N ILE A 28 2.85 -5.63 -0.13
CA ILE A 28 4.22 -5.69 0.43
C ILE A 28 5.04 -6.79 -0.29
N VAL A 29 4.42 -7.93 -0.55
CA VAL A 29 5.04 -9.06 -1.26
C VAL A 29 5.29 -8.75 -2.73
N VAL A 30 4.53 -7.86 -3.37
CA VAL A 30 4.75 -7.48 -4.79
C VAL A 30 5.95 -6.54 -4.95
N PHE A 31 6.12 -5.57 -4.05
CA PHE A 31 7.23 -4.61 -4.15
C PHE A 31 8.60 -5.22 -3.80
N SER A 32 8.62 -6.14 -2.83
CA SER A 32 9.85 -6.80 -2.36
C SER A 32 10.68 -7.49 -3.46
N PRO A 33 10.12 -8.40 -4.29
CA PRO A 33 10.87 -9.06 -5.36
C PRO A 33 11.28 -8.09 -6.47
N GLN A 34 10.47 -7.06 -6.76
CA GLN A 34 10.79 -6.05 -7.76
C GLN A 34 12.05 -5.26 -7.35
N ILE A 35 12.14 -4.85 -6.09
CA ILE A 35 13.32 -4.16 -5.55
C ILE A 35 14.55 -5.09 -5.58
N ILE A 36 14.39 -6.35 -5.16
CA ILE A 36 15.51 -7.32 -5.13
C ILE A 36 16.03 -7.62 -6.53
N GLU A 37 15.16 -7.83 -7.51
CA GLU A 37 15.56 -8.14 -8.88
C GLU A 37 16.24 -6.95 -9.55
N ASN A 38 15.74 -5.73 -9.32
CA ASN A 38 16.39 -4.49 -9.79
C ASN A 38 17.80 -4.34 -9.20
N TRP A 39 17.97 -4.67 -7.91
CA TRP A 39 19.28 -4.65 -7.26
C TRP A 39 20.23 -5.72 -7.82
N LYS A 40 19.73 -6.94 -8.05
CA LYS A 40 20.53 -8.05 -8.62
C LYS A 40 20.93 -7.81 -10.07
N ARG A 41 20.08 -7.15 -10.87
CA ARG A 41 20.36 -6.84 -12.28
C ARG A 41 21.23 -5.60 -12.46
N GLY A 42 21.27 -4.68 -11.48
CA GLY A 42 21.89 -3.36 -11.63
C GLY A 42 21.18 -2.44 -12.62
N SER A 43 20.20 -2.95 -13.37
CA SER A 43 19.31 -2.20 -14.25
C SER A 43 17.83 -2.56 -13.99
N ALA A 44 16.93 -1.62 -14.26
CA ALA A 44 15.49 -1.79 -14.33
C ALA A 44 14.94 -0.96 -15.48
N ASP A 45 15.52 -1.24 -16.65
CA ASP A 45 14.93 -0.94 -17.95
C ASP A 45 13.50 -1.50 -18.11
N GLY A 46 13.10 -2.47 -17.28
CA GLY A 46 11.72 -2.97 -17.23
C GLY A 46 10.73 -2.10 -16.46
N LEU A 47 11.15 -0.96 -15.91
CA LEU A 47 10.35 -0.14 -15.00
C LEU A 47 9.84 1.14 -15.68
N SER A 48 8.53 1.37 -15.64
CA SER A 48 7.95 2.63 -16.15
C SER A 48 8.13 3.75 -15.13
N VAL A 49 9.12 4.62 -15.36
CA VAL A 49 9.41 5.76 -14.46
C VAL A 49 8.23 6.73 -14.36
N VAL A 50 7.57 7.00 -15.48
CA VAL A 50 6.38 7.89 -15.51
C VAL A 50 5.28 7.34 -14.61
N PHE A 51 5.07 6.02 -14.63
CA PHE A 51 4.09 5.37 -13.78
C PHE A 51 4.43 5.56 -12.30
N ILE A 52 5.69 5.35 -11.91
CA ILE A 52 6.12 5.52 -10.50
C ILE A 52 6.03 6.98 -10.05
N VAL A 53 6.37 7.94 -10.90
CA VAL A 53 6.26 9.36 -10.52
C VAL A 53 4.80 9.77 -10.30
N VAL A 54 3.88 9.32 -11.16
CA VAL A 54 2.44 9.56 -10.99
C VAL A 54 1.92 8.83 -9.75
N TRP A 55 2.38 7.62 -9.50
CA TRP A 55 1.98 6.84 -8.32
C TRP A 55 2.46 7.48 -7.02
N LEU A 56 3.72 7.92 -6.97
CA LEU A 56 4.28 8.65 -5.84
C LEU A 56 3.51 9.94 -5.53
N ALA A 57 3.08 10.66 -6.57
CA ALA A 57 2.22 11.82 -6.39
C ALA A 57 0.86 11.42 -5.79
N GLY A 58 0.26 10.32 -6.26
CA GLY A 58 -0.96 9.74 -5.70
C GLY A 58 -0.81 9.34 -4.23
N ASP A 59 0.29 8.69 -3.87
CA ASP A 59 0.58 8.26 -2.51
C ASP A 59 0.80 9.44 -1.55
N PHE A 60 1.42 10.52 -2.02
CA PHE A 60 1.53 11.75 -1.25
C PHE A 60 0.16 12.33 -0.89
N PHE A 61 -0.75 12.41 -1.88
CA PHE A 61 -2.12 12.83 -1.63
C PHE A 61 -2.89 11.82 -0.76
N ASN A 62 -2.59 10.53 -0.88
CA ASN A 62 -3.19 9.48 -0.07
C ASN A 62 -2.86 9.66 1.43
N ILE A 63 -1.58 9.87 1.76
CA ILE A 63 -1.13 10.15 3.14
C ILE A 63 -1.79 11.42 3.65
N PHE A 64 -1.80 12.49 2.84
CA PHE A 64 -2.39 13.76 3.24
C PHE A 64 -3.89 13.62 3.55
N GLY A 65 -4.65 12.96 2.67
CA GLY A 65 -6.07 12.68 2.88
C GLY A 65 -6.31 11.78 4.10
N ALA A 66 -5.49 10.74 4.27
CA ALA A 66 -5.57 9.82 5.40
C ALA A 66 -5.38 10.52 6.75
N VAL A 67 -4.40 11.43 6.84
CA VAL A 67 -4.15 12.24 8.04
C VAL A 67 -5.32 13.19 8.31
N LEU A 68 -5.84 13.85 7.29
CA LEU A 68 -7.00 14.76 7.44
C LEU A 68 -8.28 14.06 7.87
N GLN A 69 -8.51 12.83 7.37
CA GLN A 69 -9.70 12.04 7.69
C GLN A 69 -9.57 11.23 8.99
N GLY A 70 -8.38 11.19 9.60
CA GLY A 70 -8.14 10.41 10.82
C GLY A 70 -8.40 8.91 10.61
N VAL A 71 -8.06 8.38 9.43
CA VAL A 71 -8.22 6.94 9.14
C VAL A 71 -7.30 6.09 10.02
N LEU A 72 -7.51 4.77 10.00
CA LEU A 72 -6.76 3.84 10.83
C LEU A 72 -5.24 4.05 10.69
N PRO A 73 -4.48 4.11 11.79
CA PRO A 73 -3.03 4.32 11.76
C PRO A 73 -2.27 3.30 10.89
N THR A 74 -2.79 2.07 10.78
CA THR A 74 -2.23 1.02 9.92
C THR A 74 -2.23 1.40 8.44
N MET A 75 -3.27 2.09 7.97
CA MET A 75 -3.36 2.56 6.58
C MET A 75 -2.36 3.69 6.31
N ILE A 76 -2.15 4.58 7.28
CA ILE A 76 -1.16 5.66 7.18
C ILE A 76 0.26 5.09 7.12
N ILE A 77 0.60 4.16 8.03
CA ILE A 77 1.91 3.50 8.05
C ILE A 77 2.20 2.82 6.70
N LEU A 78 1.18 2.19 6.12
CA LEU A 78 1.34 1.54 4.83
C LEU A 78 1.51 2.52 3.68
N ALA A 79 0.73 3.59 3.63
CA ALA A 79 0.87 4.60 2.60
C ALA A 79 2.28 5.23 2.64
N VAL A 80 2.83 5.44 3.84
CA VAL A 80 4.23 5.83 4.03
C VAL A 80 5.19 4.78 3.49
N TYR A 81 4.93 3.48 3.75
CA TYR A 81 5.75 2.40 3.21
C TYR A 81 5.77 2.37 1.68
N TYR A 82 4.63 2.52 0.99
CA TYR A 82 4.59 2.58 -0.47
C TYR A 82 5.34 3.78 -1.03
N THR A 83 5.16 4.95 -0.41
CA THR A 83 5.90 6.16 -0.78
C THR A 83 7.42 5.94 -0.68
N LEU A 84 7.89 5.28 0.38
CA LEU A 84 9.31 4.94 0.53
C LEU A 84 9.79 3.92 -0.50
N ALA A 85 8.98 2.89 -0.78
CA ALA A 85 9.30 1.87 -1.79
C ALA A 85 9.45 2.50 -3.18
N ASP A 86 8.54 3.41 -3.55
CA ASP A 86 8.57 4.14 -4.82
C ASP A 86 9.81 5.06 -4.91
N ILE A 87 10.16 5.77 -3.84
CA ILE A 87 11.39 6.56 -3.78
C ILE A 87 12.62 5.65 -3.97
N VAL A 88 12.66 4.49 -3.31
CA VAL A 88 13.78 3.54 -3.45
C VAL A 88 13.87 2.99 -4.87
N LEU A 89 12.74 2.74 -5.54
CA LEU A 89 12.71 2.34 -6.95
C LEU A 89 13.19 3.46 -7.89
N LEU A 90 12.80 4.70 -7.64
CA LEU A 90 13.27 5.86 -8.41
C LEU A 90 14.77 6.10 -8.19
N LEU A 91 15.27 5.97 -6.96
CA LEU A 91 16.69 6.06 -6.65
C LEU A 91 17.49 4.94 -7.32
N GLN A 92 16.97 3.72 -7.36
CA GLN A 92 17.58 2.62 -8.11
C GLN A 92 17.59 2.84 -9.63
N TYR A 93 16.65 3.63 -10.17
CA TYR A 93 16.66 4.04 -11.57
C TYR A 93 17.64 5.19 -11.83
N ALA A 94 17.69 6.19 -10.94
CA ALA A 94 18.60 7.33 -11.04
C ALA A 94 20.05 6.99 -10.73
N GLY A 95 20.29 5.93 -9.93
CA GLY A 95 21.60 5.39 -9.58
C GLY A 95 22.08 4.25 -10.49
N ARG A 96 21.41 4.05 -11.64
CA ARG A 96 21.97 3.30 -12.78
C ARG A 96 23.00 4.13 -13.49
#